data_AF-A0AAV4EG05-F1
#
_entry.id   AF-A0AAV4EG05-F1
#
_cell.length_a   1.000
_cell.length_b   1.000
_cell.length_c   1.000
_cell.angle_alpha   90.00
_cell.angle_beta   90.00
_cell.angle_gamma   90.00
#
_symmetry.space_group_name_H-M   'P 1'
#
loop_
_entity.id
_entity.type
_entity.pdbx_description
1 polymer ?
#
loop_
_entity_poly.entity_id
_entity_poly.type
_entity_poly.pdbx_seq_one_letter_code
_entity_poly.pdbx_strand_id
1 'polypeptide(L)'
;MKPCSARIERWRLRLMPYQFKLIYRPDKDEANPADYLSRHPPAKPTRDNEGERYIRYIANTSVPNALSLDEVRKATSLDEQLKNVMSAIMTGRWNDKTVSAFKSVTDELSVFDGIILRQNRIVIPTSLQMQVIRLAHASHQGIVKTKQLIREKVWFSWDRPAGRAAPPTRCNRRRGHALSLAIAIATSDTSIHSNKKRPFGYPAHQREKKKKKKKKKKKKKKKKKKKKKKKKKKKKKKKKKKKKRVGNREEEGERADE
;
A
#
# COMPACT_ATOMS: atom_id res chain seq x y z
N MET A 1 2.06 -30.02 36.33
CA MET A 1 2.21 -30.45 34.92
C MET A 1 1.17 -29.75 34.06
N LYS A 2 1.54 -29.21 32.89
CA LYS A 2 0.55 -28.58 31.99
C LYS A 2 -0.35 -29.66 31.39
N PRO A 3 -1.68 -29.52 31.43
CA PRO A 3 -2.58 -30.51 30.84
C PRO A 3 -2.35 -30.59 29.32
N CYS A 4 -2.31 -31.80 28.79
CA CYS A 4 -2.25 -32.01 27.34
C CYS A 4 -3.52 -31.44 26.71
N SER A 5 -3.40 -30.83 25.53
CA SER A 5 -4.60 -30.35 24.84
C SER A 5 -5.51 -31.54 24.48
N ALA A 6 -6.83 -31.36 24.59
CA ALA A 6 -7.84 -32.37 24.22
C ALA A 6 -7.74 -32.83 22.75
N ARG A 7 -6.98 -32.10 21.92
CA ARG A 7 -6.63 -32.53 20.57
C ARG A 7 -5.57 -33.63 20.62
N ILE A 8 -4.48 -33.46 21.37
CA ILE A 8 -3.39 -34.43 21.46
C ILE A 8 -3.89 -35.75 22.09
N GLU A 9 -4.74 -35.67 23.11
CA GLU A 9 -5.33 -36.86 23.75
C GLU A 9 -6.19 -37.69 22.80
N ARG A 10 -7.02 -37.04 21.97
CA ARG A 10 -7.80 -37.73 20.93
C ARG A 10 -6.93 -38.38 19.87
N TRP A 11 -5.79 -37.77 19.53
CA TRP A 11 -4.83 -38.39 18.62
C TRP A 11 -4.15 -39.60 19.26
N ARG A 12 -3.80 -39.52 20.55
CA ARG A 12 -3.25 -40.64 21.32
C ARG A 12 -4.19 -41.84 21.33
N LEU A 13 -5.47 -41.64 21.64
CA LEU A 13 -6.46 -42.73 21.65
C LEU A 13 -6.63 -43.40 20.27
N ARG A 14 -6.56 -42.63 19.18
CA ARG A 14 -6.63 -43.19 17.81
C ARG A 14 -5.38 -43.96 17.41
N LEU A 15 -4.22 -43.60 17.94
CA LEU A 15 -2.93 -44.22 17.60
C LEU A 15 -2.59 -45.40 18.50
N MET A 16 -3.29 -45.58 19.62
CA MET A 16 -3.10 -46.68 20.58
C MET A 16 -3.10 -48.10 19.97
N PRO A 17 -3.93 -48.45 18.96
CA PRO A 17 -3.91 -49.80 18.39
C PRO A 17 -2.77 -50.06 17.40
N TYR A 18 -1.94 -49.05 17.06
CA TYR A 18 -0.85 -49.19 16.10
C TYR A 18 0.51 -49.27 16.80
N GLN A 19 1.34 -50.23 16.41
CA GLN A 19 2.77 -50.21 16.73
C GLN A 19 3.52 -49.40 15.67
N PHE A 20 4.15 -48.30 16.08
CA PHE A 20 4.94 -47.45 15.20
C PHE A 20 6.41 -47.43 15.62
N LYS A 21 7.30 -47.44 14.63
CA LYS A 21 8.73 -47.21 14.80
C LYS A 21 9.04 -45.79 14.36
N LEU A 22 9.40 -44.91 15.30
CA LEU A 22 9.79 -43.54 14.98
C LEU A 22 11.22 -43.57 14.42
N ILE A 23 11.38 -43.22 13.14
CA ILE A 23 12.69 -43.12 12.49
C ILE A 23 12.95 -41.64 12.23
N TYR A 24 13.97 -41.09 12.88
CA TYR A 24 14.46 -39.74 12.60
C TYR A 24 15.20 -39.74 11.27
N ARG A 25 14.77 -38.90 10.32
CA ARG A 25 15.55 -38.58 9.12
C ARG A 25 16.14 -37.17 9.29
N PRO A 26 17.47 -37.01 9.36
CA PRO A 26 18.09 -35.70 9.45
C PRO A 26 17.80 -34.87 8.19
N ASP A 27 17.48 -33.60 8.39
CA ASP A 27 17.05 -32.63 7.36
C ASP A 27 18.22 -32.08 6.53
N LYS A 28 19.32 -32.84 6.40
CA LYS A 28 20.47 -32.45 5.58
C LYS A 28 20.23 -32.68 4.09
N ASP A 29 19.22 -33.47 3.75
CA ASP A 29 18.89 -33.79 2.37
C ASP A 29 17.82 -32.81 1.89
N GLU A 30 18.13 -32.03 0.85
CA GLU A 30 17.22 -31.10 0.14
C GLU A 30 15.90 -31.75 -0.38
N ALA A 31 15.72 -33.04 -0.15
CA ALA A 31 14.69 -33.91 -0.68
C ALA A 31 13.39 -33.99 0.15
N ASN A 32 13.33 -33.41 1.36
CA ASN A 32 12.09 -33.41 2.18
C ASN A 32 11.34 -32.06 2.11
N PRO A 33 10.42 -31.86 1.16
CA PRO A 33 9.69 -30.60 1.02
C PRO A 33 8.65 -30.35 2.13
N ALA A 34 8.39 -31.34 3.00
CA ALA A 34 7.32 -31.25 3.99
C ALA A 34 7.65 -30.34 5.18
N ASP A 35 8.94 -30.22 5.55
CA ASP A 35 9.37 -29.49 6.75
C ASP A 35 10.14 -28.19 6.45
N TYR A 36 10.42 -27.93 5.18
CA TYR A 36 11.19 -26.77 4.73
C TYR A 36 10.59 -25.42 5.18
N LEU A 37 9.27 -25.28 5.31
CA LEU A 37 8.68 -24.00 5.71
C LEU A 37 8.67 -23.76 7.23
N SER A 38 8.73 -24.82 8.04
CA SER A 38 8.67 -24.75 9.51
C SER A 38 10.04 -24.75 10.16
N ARG A 39 11.02 -25.42 9.55
CA ARG A 39 12.31 -25.75 10.19
C ARG A 39 13.53 -25.43 9.34
N HIS A 40 13.37 -24.83 8.16
CA HIS A 40 14.53 -24.40 7.38
C HIS A 40 15.34 -23.38 8.19
N PRO A 41 16.59 -23.72 8.54
CA PRO A 41 17.43 -22.79 9.28
C PRO A 41 17.54 -21.51 8.45
N PRO A 42 17.37 -20.32 9.07
CA PRO A 42 17.62 -19.09 8.35
C PRO A 42 19.03 -19.18 7.76
N ALA A 43 19.19 -18.80 6.50
CA ALA A 43 20.51 -18.65 5.91
C ALA A 43 21.36 -17.85 6.91
N LYS A 44 22.59 -18.34 7.20
CA LYS A 44 23.51 -17.74 8.17
C LYS A 44 23.41 -16.22 8.04
N PRO A 45 23.26 -15.46 9.14
CA PRO A 45 23.17 -14.02 9.05
C PRO A 45 24.43 -13.56 8.35
N THR A 46 24.31 -13.22 7.06
CA THR A 46 25.28 -12.36 6.41
C THR A 46 25.37 -11.14 7.33
N ARG A 47 26.56 -10.57 7.52
CA ARG A 47 26.75 -9.28 8.21
C ARG A 47 26.11 -8.10 7.44
N ASP A 48 25.00 -8.37 6.77
CA ASP A 48 24.15 -7.37 6.18
C ASP A 48 23.50 -6.59 7.31
N ASN A 49 23.72 -5.29 7.34
CA ASN A 49 23.08 -4.36 8.26
C ASN A 49 21.55 -4.47 8.13
N GLU A 50 20.92 -5.36 8.89
CA GLU A 50 19.47 -5.60 8.86
C GLU A 50 18.69 -4.30 9.12
N GLY A 51 19.25 -3.43 9.98
CA GLY A 51 18.76 -2.09 10.24
C GLY A 51 18.75 -1.20 9.01
N GLU A 52 19.85 -1.12 8.25
CA GLU A 52 19.89 -0.32 7.02
C GLU A 52 18.94 -0.84 5.94
N ARG A 53 18.80 -2.17 5.84
CA ARG A 53 17.81 -2.78 4.94
C ARG A 53 16.38 -2.40 5.32
N TYR A 54 16.09 -2.39 6.62
CA TYR A 54 14.79 -1.98 7.13
C TYR A 54 14.50 -0.50 6.87
N ILE A 55 15.48 0.37 7.15
CA ILE A 55 15.37 1.82 6.88
C ILE A 55 15.18 2.08 5.39
N ARG A 56 15.97 1.41 4.53
CA ARG A 56 15.81 1.47 3.07
C ARG A 56 14.42 0.99 2.63
N TYR A 57 13.90 -0.06 3.26
CA TYR A 57 12.55 -0.56 2.98
C TYR A 57 11.47 0.47 3.35
N ILE A 58 11.59 1.13 4.50
CA ILE A 58 10.70 2.21 4.93
C ILE A 58 10.74 3.35 3.92
N ALA A 59 11.94 3.84 3.58
CA ALA A 59 12.09 4.94 2.62
C ALA A 59 11.40 4.60 1.28
N ASN A 60 11.60 3.40 0.75
CA ASN A 60 10.96 2.97 -0.49
C ASN A 60 9.44 2.79 -0.40
N THR A 61 8.91 2.39 0.76
CA THR A 61 7.48 2.08 0.95
C THR A 61 6.66 3.32 1.29
N SER A 62 7.27 4.27 2.00
CA SER A 62 6.62 5.47 2.50
C SER A 62 6.51 6.57 1.45
N VAL A 63 7.38 6.58 0.42
CA VAL A 63 7.19 7.47 -0.74
C VAL A 63 5.94 7.04 -1.54
N PRO A 64 5.02 7.97 -1.85
CA PRO A 64 3.91 7.68 -2.76
C PRO A 64 4.45 7.21 -4.12
N ASN A 65 3.87 6.17 -4.72
CA ASN A 65 4.32 5.60 -6.01
C ASN A 65 4.46 6.60 -7.19
N ALA A 66 3.93 7.82 -7.05
CA ALA A 66 4.00 8.88 -8.05
C ALA A 66 5.08 9.94 -7.76
N LEU A 67 5.87 9.76 -6.69
CA LEU A 67 7.05 10.56 -6.37
C LEU A 67 8.27 9.63 -6.39
N SER A 68 9.40 10.15 -6.87
CA SER A 68 10.68 9.44 -6.78
C SER A 68 11.41 9.81 -5.48
N LEU A 69 12.23 8.90 -4.95
CA LEU A 69 13.11 9.21 -3.81
C LEU A 69 14.09 10.33 -4.13
N ASP A 70 14.56 10.40 -5.37
CA ASP A 70 15.48 11.44 -5.83
C ASP A 70 14.83 12.83 -5.83
N GLU A 71 13.55 12.95 -6.17
CA GLU A 71 12.79 14.20 -6.06
C GLU A 71 12.69 14.66 -4.61
N VAL A 72 12.41 13.73 -3.69
CA VAL A 72 12.35 14.05 -2.25
C VAL A 72 13.72 14.52 -1.77
N ARG A 73 14.80 13.80 -2.11
CA ARG A 73 16.17 14.19 -1.75
C ARG A 73 16.50 15.60 -2.24
N LYS A 74 16.25 15.89 -3.52
CA LYS A 74 16.50 17.22 -4.09
C LYS A 74 15.70 18.30 -3.38
N ALA A 75 14.42 18.06 -3.13
CA ALA A 75 13.56 19.01 -2.43
C ALA A 75 14.00 19.23 -0.98
N THR A 76 14.47 18.18 -0.28
CA THR A 76 15.06 18.29 1.06
C THR A 76 16.36 19.07 1.04
N SER A 77 17.20 18.90 0.01
CA SER A 77 18.41 19.69 -0.20
C SER A 77 18.15 21.14 -0.66
N LEU A 78 16.92 21.53 -0.94
CA LEU A 78 16.55 22.93 -1.20
C LEU A 78 15.92 23.58 0.05
N ASP A 79 15.29 22.80 0.91
CA ASP A 79 14.61 23.28 2.11
C ASP A 79 15.61 23.58 3.24
N GLU A 80 15.79 24.87 3.55
CA GLU A 80 16.71 25.34 4.58
C GLU A 80 16.35 24.83 5.98
N GLN A 81 15.05 24.69 6.29
CA GLN A 81 14.62 24.18 7.59
C GLN A 81 15.05 22.73 7.78
N LEU A 82 14.89 21.90 6.75
CA LEU A 82 15.27 20.49 6.82
C LEU A 82 16.80 20.30 6.82
N LYS A 83 17.56 21.17 6.14
CA LYS A 83 19.03 21.17 6.27
C LYS A 83 19.49 21.42 7.69
N ASN A 84 18.90 22.42 8.34
CA ASN A 84 19.24 22.75 9.73
C ASN A 84 18.81 21.65 10.69
N VAL A 85 17.68 20.96 10.43
CA VAL A 85 17.29 19.76 11.18
C VAL A 85 18.32 18.64 10.97
N MET A 86 18.79 18.43 9.75
CA MET A 86 19.75 17.37 9.43
C MET A 86 21.10 17.62 10.13
N SER A 87 21.60 18.87 10.13
CA SER A 87 22.81 19.23 10.86
C SER A 87 22.62 19.15 12.38
N ALA A 88 21.44 19.53 12.89
CA ALA A 88 21.10 19.39 14.31
C ALA A 88 21.07 17.93 14.77
N ILE A 89 20.56 17.00 13.94
CA ILE A 89 20.58 15.55 14.24
C ILE A 89 22.03 15.03 14.31
N MET A 90 22.90 15.47 13.39
CA MET A 90 24.30 15.03 13.36
C MET A 90 25.14 15.62 14.51
N THR A 91 24.88 16.87 14.89
CA THR A 91 25.66 17.59 15.92
C THR A 91 25.07 17.47 17.33
N GLY A 92 23.82 17.02 17.45
CA GLY A 92 23.07 16.95 18.70
C GLY A 92 22.62 18.31 19.26
N ARG A 93 22.82 19.41 18.53
CA ARG A 93 22.51 20.78 19.01
C ARG A 93 21.24 21.30 18.36
N TRP A 94 20.21 21.53 19.18
CA TRP A 94 18.88 21.93 18.74
C TRP A 94 18.56 23.40 19.06
N ASN A 95 19.54 24.30 19.10
CA ASN A 95 19.34 25.64 19.67
C ASN A 95 18.61 26.65 18.75
N ASP A 96 18.43 26.32 17.48
CA ASP A 96 17.83 27.24 16.51
C ASP A 96 16.31 27.34 16.61
N LYS A 97 15.78 28.57 16.45
CA LYS A 97 14.33 28.84 16.44
C LYS A 97 13.61 28.11 15.30
N THR A 98 14.29 27.91 14.16
CA THR A 98 13.76 27.23 12.97
C THR A 98 13.53 25.73 13.20
N VAL A 99 14.31 25.12 14.09
CA VAL A 99 14.26 23.69 14.42
C VAL A 99 13.32 23.42 15.62
N SER A 100 12.80 24.47 16.26
CA SER A 100 11.89 24.37 17.41
C SER A 100 10.67 23.48 17.17
N ALA A 101 10.16 23.40 15.93
CA ALA A 101 9.05 22.52 15.57
C ALA A 101 9.38 21.02 15.68
N PHE A 102 10.65 20.66 15.57
CA PHE A 102 11.16 19.29 15.61
C PHE A 102 11.71 18.89 16.98
N LYS A 103 11.87 19.85 17.91
CA LYS A 103 12.37 19.61 19.28
C LYS A 103 11.56 18.57 20.06
N SER A 104 10.25 18.51 19.86
CA SER A 104 9.39 17.53 20.54
C SER A 104 9.51 16.11 19.98
N VAL A 105 10.24 15.93 18.89
CA VAL A 105 10.29 14.69 18.10
C VAL A 105 11.74 14.26 17.88
N THR A 106 12.71 14.86 18.57
CA THR A 106 14.15 14.63 18.37
C THR A 106 14.52 13.16 18.43
N ASP A 107 13.97 12.45 19.41
CA ASP A 107 14.34 11.06 19.73
C ASP A 107 13.83 10.06 18.69
N GLU A 108 12.85 10.49 17.88
CA GLU A 108 12.23 9.66 16.84
C GLU A 108 12.77 9.94 15.43
N LEU A 109 13.65 10.95 15.29
CA LEU A 109 14.18 11.39 14.01
C LEU A 109 15.44 10.61 13.63
N SER A 110 15.53 10.25 12.37
CA SER A 110 16.70 9.57 11.81
C SER A 110 16.97 10.09 10.41
N VAL A 111 18.24 10.12 10.03
CA VAL A 111 18.68 10.57 8.71
C VAL A 111 19.11 9.36 7.90
N PHE A 112 18.58 9.23 6.69
CA PHE A 112 18.95 8.18 5.75
C PHE A 112 19.08 8.74 4.34
N ASP A 113 20.29 8.66 3.78
CA ASP A 113 20.57 9.00 2.37
C ASP A 113 20.02 10.38 1.94
N GLY A 114 20.23 11.38 2.81
CA GLY A 114 19.79 12.77 2.62
C GLY A 114 18.29 13.03 2.89
N ILE A 115 17.58 12.05 3.45
CA ILE A 115 16.15 12.14 3.77
C ILE A 115 15.97 12.00 5.28
N ILE A 116 15.05 12.79 5.84
CA ILE A 116 14.70 12.71 7.26
C ILE A 116 13.49 11.78 7.41
N LEU A 117 13.65 10.81 8.29
CA LEU A 117 12.64 9.84 8.68
C LEU A 117 12.24 10.11 10.12
N ARG A 118 10.94 9.95 10.39
CA ARG A 118 10.39 9.88 11.73
C ARG A 118 9.80 8.49 11.90
N GLN A 119 10.49 7.61 12.64
CA GLN A 119 10.15 6.19 12.74
C GLN A 119 9.89 5.58 11.34
N ASN A 120 8.63 5.27 11.01
CA ASN A 120 8.21 4.65 9.76
C ASN A 120 7.70 5.64 8.70
N ARG A 121 7.79 6.94 8.97
CA ARG A 121 7.23 8.02 8.13
C ARG A 121 8.31 8.90 7.56
N ILE A 122 8.09 9.40 6.35
CA ILE A 122 9.00 10.35 5.72
C ILE A 122 8.57 11.78 6.07
N VAL A 123 9.53 12.61 6.45
CA VAL A 123 9.33 14.05 6.59
C VAL A 123 9.37 14.67 5.20
N ILE A 124 8.28 15.32 4.78
CA ILE A 124 8.18 15.89 3.43
C ILE A 124 8.46 17.40 3.43
N PRO A 125 9.36 17.89 2.56
CA PRO A 125 9.66 19.32 2.41
C PRO A 125 8.44 20.09 1.95
N THR A 126 8.39 21.38 2.33
CA THR A 126 7.24 22.27 2.10
C THR A 126 6.78 22.30 0.64
N SER A 127 7.71 22.30 -0.30
CA SER A 127 7.46 22.28 -1.76
C SER A 127 6.64 21.08 -2.24
N LEU A 128 6.88 19.89 -1.68
CA LEU A 128 6.23 18.64 -2.12
C LEU A 128 4.90 18.36 -1.39
N GLN A 129 4.59 19.09 -0.32
CA GLN A 129 3.39 18.83 0.50
C GLN A 129 2.10 18.89 -0.33
N MET A 130 1.96 19.92 -1.17
CA MET A 130 0.77 20.09 -2.01
C MET A 130 0.62 18.97 -3.04
N GLN A 131 1.73 18.50 -3.62
CA GLN A 131 1.72 17.40 -4.58
C GLN A 131 1.28 16.09 -3.91
N VAL A 132 1.80 15.79 -2.72
CA VAL A 132 1.43 14.60 -1.94
C VAL A 132 -0.05 14.63 -1.58
N ILE A 133 -0.55 15.78 -1.13
CA ILE A 133 -1.97 15.96 -0.79
C ILE A 133 -2.83 15.75 -2.04
N ARG A 134 -2.45 16.30 -3.21
CA ARG A 134 -3.18 16.10 -4.48
C ARG A 134 -3.21 14.62 -4.89
N LEU A 135 -2.07 13.93 -4.78
CA LEU A 135 -1.96 12.49 -5.10
C LEU A 135 -2.88 11.65 -4.20
N ALA A 136 -2.94 11.96 -2.91
CA ALA A 136 -3.83 11.27 -1.99
C ALA A 136 -5.31 11.56 -2.30
N HIS A 137 -5.64 12.82 -2.64
CA HIS A 137 -7.00 13.23 -3.03
C HIS A 137 -7.47 12.65 -4.36
N ALA A 138 -6.57 12.37 -5.31
CA ALA A 138 -6.90 11.76 -6.61
C ALA A 138 -7.59 10.39 -6.48
N SER A 139 -7.44 9.73 -5.33
CA SER A 139 -8.14 8.47 -5.02
C SER A 139 -9.63 8.63 -4.70
N HIS A 140 -10.12 9.88 -4.53
CA HIS A 140 -11.49 10.24 -4.17
C HIS A 140 -12.07 9.45 -2.97
N GLN A 141 -11.22 9.06 -2.02
CA GLN A 141 -11.63 8.24 -0.86
C GLN A 141 -12.39 9.01 0.23
N GLY A 142 -12.49 10.33 0.09
CA GLY A 142 -13.06 11.24 1.09
C GLY A 142 -12.03 11.70 2.11
N ILE A 143 -12.26 12.87 2.71
CA ILE A 143 -11.26 13.61 3.50
C ILE A 143 -10.68 12.82 4.68
N VAL A 144 -11.51 12.05 5.39
CA VAL A 144 -11.08 11.27 6.56
C VAL A 144 -10.09 10.17 6.17
N LYS A 145 -10.42 9.40 5.12
CA LYS A 145 -9.56 8.33 4.62
C LYS A 145 -8.29 8.88 3.99
N THR A 146 -8.39 9.99 3.26
CA THR A 146 -7.21 10.65 2.69
C THR A 146 -6.24 11.09 3.79
N LYS A 147 -6.73 11.72 4.87
CA LYS A 147 -5.90 12.10 6.03
C LYS A 147 -5.25 10.90 6.70
N GLN A 148 -6.00 9.82 6.91
CA GLN A 148 -5.48 8.59 7.50
C GLN A 148 -4.34 7.99 6.67
N LEU A 149 -4.51 7.90 5.34
CA LEU A 149 -3.49 7.35 4.43
C LEU A 149 -2.22 8.21 4.39
N ILE A 150 -2.37 9.54 4.44
CA ILE A 150 -1.22 10.43 4.47
C ILE A 150 -0.47 10.25 5.80
N ARG A 151 -1.17 10.28 6.93
CA ARG A 151 -0.58 10.14 8.27
C ARG A 151 0.13 8.81 8.50
N GLU A 152 -0.26 7.76 7.78
CA GLU A 152 0.39 6.45 7.87
C GLU A 152 1.82 6.47 7.30
N LYS A 153 2.07 7.26 6.25
CA LYS A 153 3.33 7.22 5.48
C LYS A 153 4.17 8.49 5.56
N VAL A 154 3.51 9.62 5.76
CA VAL A 154 4.08 10.95 5.61
C VAL A 154 3.85 11.73 6.90
N TRP A 155 4.84 12.52 7.27
CA TRP A 155 4.75 13.46 8.37
C TRP A 155 4.99 14.90 7.88
N PHE A 156 4.22 15.85 8.41
CA PHE A 156 4.34 17.28 8.12
C PHE A 156 4.75 18.04 9.38
N SER A 157 5.55 19.10 9.22
CA SER A 157 6.03 19.95 10.32
C SER A 157 4.91 20.61 11.15
N TRP A 158 3.73 20.80 10.55
CA TRP A 158 2.57 21.41 11.20
C TRP A 158 1.58 20.39 11.79
N ASP A 159 1.69 19.09 11.50
CA ASP A 159 0.81 18.04 12.06
C ASP A 159 1.32 17.66 13.46
N ARG A 160 1.24 18.63 14.39
CA ARG A 160 1.55 18.46 15.81
C ARG A 160 0.30 17.90 16.51
N PRO A 161 0.42 16.92 17.43
CA PRO A 161 -0.75 16.37 18.14
C PRO A 161 -1.49 17.35 19.07
N ALA A 162 -1.13 18.64 19.09
CA ALA A 162 -1.79 19.67 19.88
C ALA A 162 -2.41 20.75 18.98
N GLY A 163 -3.74 20.72 18.86
CA GLY A 163 -4.61 21.89 18.77
C GLY A 163 -4.60 22.79 17.52
N ARG A 164 -3.63 22.71 16.60
CA ARG A 164 -3.64 23.55 15.39
C ARG A 164 -4.36 22.87 14.23
N ALA A 165 -5.44 23.50 13.79
CA ALA A 165 -6.22 23.07 12.64
C ALA A 165 -5.31 22.92 11.41
N ALA A 166 -5.41 21.76 10.74
CA ALA A 166 -4.81 21.55 9.44
C ALA A 166 -5.17 22.72 8.50
N PRO A 167 -4.24 23.19 7.65
CA PRO A 167 -4.54 24.25 6.70
C PRO A 167 -5.82 23.87 5.94
N PRO A 168 -6.75 24.82 5.72
CA PRO A 168 -8.02 24.52 5.09
C PRO A 168 -7.76 24.08 3.65
N THR A 169 -7.59 22.77 3.43
CA THR A 169 -7.77 22.19 2.12
C THR A 169 -9.24 22.40 1.80
N ARG A 170 -9.54 23.41 0.97
CA ARG A 170 -10.87 23.73 0.46
C ARG A 170 -11.35 22.60 -0.45
N CYS A 171 -11.62 21.44 0.14
CA CYS A 171 -12.29 20.30 -0.46
C CYS A 171 -13.71 20.25 0.10
N ASN A 172 -14.45 21.34 -0.10
CA ASN A 172 -15.90 21.32 0.04
C ASN A 172 -16.50 21.70 -1.33
N ARG A 173 -17.53 20.95 -1.75
CA ARG A 173 -18.22 20.94 -3.07
C ARG A 173 -17.48 20.21 -4.21
N ARG A 174 -18.05 19.26 -4.96
CA ARG A 174 -19.45 18.85 -5.23
C ARG A 174 -19.55 17.31 -5.31
N ARG A 175 -20.53 16.71 -4.62
CA ARG A 175 -21.15 15.46 -5.10
C ARG A 175 -22.06 15.88 -6.25
N GLY A 176 -21.75 15.49 -7.48
CA GLY A 176 -22.61 15.73 -8.64
C GLY A 176 -21.83 16.20 -9.85
N HIS A 177 -22.04 15.49 -10.95
CA HIS A 177 -21.58 15.76 -12.32
C HIS A 177 -20.12 15.41 -12.64
N ALA A 178 -20.00 14.24 -13.28
CA ALA A 178 -18.88 13.91 -14.14
C ALA A 178 -18.94 14.84 -15.37
N LEU A 179 -17.90 15.64 -15.56
CA LEU A 179 -17.55 16.17 -16.87
C LEU A 179 -16.13 15.74 -17.17
N SER A 180 -16.01 15.01 -18.28
CA SER A 180 -14.76 14.66 -18.91
C SER A 180 -14.05 15.93 -19.37
N LEU A 181 -12.86 16.19 -18.85
CA LEU A 181 -11.85 16.93 -19.61
C LEU A 181 -10.76 15.93 -19.99
N ALA A 182 -10.83 15.47 -21.23
CA ALA A 182 -9.66 14.93 -21.92
C ALA A 182 -8.86 16.14 -22.39
N ILE A 183 -7.67 16.34 -21.83
CA ILE A 183 -6.69 17.25 -22.42
C ILE A 183 -5.86 16.41 -23.39
N ALA A 184 -6.08 16.68 -24.67
CA ALA A 184 -5.19 16.34 -25.75
C ALA A 184 -3.88 17.10 -25.56
N ILE A 185 -2.75 16.39 -25.59
CA ILE A 185 -1.48 17.00 -25.98
C ILE A 185 -1.11 16.28 -27.26
N ALA A 186 -1.17 17.07 -28.33
CA ALA A 186 -0.84 16.70 -29.68
C ALA A 186 0.63 16.28 -29.79
N THR A 187 0.83 15.36 -30.72
CA THR A 187 2.09 15.00 -31.33
C THR A 187 2.68 16.20 -32.06
N SER A 188 3.86 16.65 -31.66
CA SER A 188 4.82 17.25 -32.57
C SER A 188 6.14 16.51 -32.40
N ASP A 189 6.49 15.80 -33.46
CA ASP A 189 7.80 15.22 -33.71
C ASP A 189 8.86 16.31 -33.63
N THR A 190 9.86 16.11 -32.76
CA THR A 190 11.21 16.60 -33.02
C THR A 190 12.22 15.52 -32.63
N SER A 191 12.81 14.95 -33.68
CA SER A 191 14.00 14.11 -33.65
C SER A 191 15.18 14.93 -33.15
N ILE A 192 15.73 14.58 -31.99
CA ILE A 192 17.13 14.89 -31.64
C ILE A 192 17.78 13.61 -31.16
N HIS A 193 18.63 13.06 -32.02
CA HIS A 193 19.60 12.03 -31.69
C HIS A 193 20.48 12.49 -30.52
N SER A 194 20.48 11.74 -29.42
CA SER A 194 21.64 11.71 -28.53
C SER A 194 21.91 10.30 -28.05
N ASN A 195 23.10 9.85 -28.41
CA ASN A 195 23.67 8.54 -28.18
C ASN A 195 23.94 8.35 -26.69
N LYS A 196 23.20 7.47 -26.01
CA LYS A 196 23.53 7.00 -24.65
C LYS A 196 23.48 5.48 -24.60
N LYS A 197 24.67 4.91 -24.42
CA LYS A 197 24.95 3.47 -24.25
C LYS A 197 23.98 2.83 -23.24
N ARG A 198 23.39 1.69 -23.62
CA ARG A 198 22.46 0.91 -22.80
C ARG A 198 23.25 0.11 -21.74
N PRO A 199 22.89 0.13 -20.44
CA PRO A 199 23.44 -0.83 -19.51
C PRO A 199 22.62 -2.14 -19.58
N PHE A 200 23.36 -3.24 -19.69
CA PHE A 200 23.05 -4.65 -19.41
C PHE A 200 21.57 -5.09 -19.32
N GLY A 201 21.19 -5.97 -20.24
CA GLY A 201 19.85 -6.56 -20.33
C GLY A 201 19.53 -7.54 -19.21
N TYR A 202 18.32 -7.41 -18.65
CA TYR A 202 17.73 -8.42 -17.76
C TYR A 202 17.26 -9.66 -18.56
N PRO A 203 17.49 -10.90 -18.06
CA PRO A 203 17.26 -12.13 -18.81
C PRO A 203 15.77 -12.34 -19.22
N ALA A 204 15.57 -12.76 -20.47
CA ALA A 204 14.28 -12.82 -21.19
C ALA A 204 13.18 -13.61 -20.45
N HIS A 205 13.54 -14.63 -19.68
CA HIS A 205 12.62 -15.49 -18.93
C HIS A 205 11.77 -14.73 -17.88
N GLN A 206 12.33 -13.69 -17.27
CA GLN A 206 11.61 -12.88 -16.26
C GLN A 206 10.57 -11.94 -16.90
N ARG A 207 10.82 -11.46 -18.13
CA ARG A 207 9.88 -10.62 -18.90
C ARG A 207 8.64 -11.42 -19.32
N GLU A 208 8.81 -12.67 -19.73
CA GLU A 208 7.69 -13.56 -20.05
C GLU A 208 6.80 -13.84 -18.84
N LYS A 209 7.40 -14.15 -17.68
CA LYS A 209 6.65 -14.38 -16.42
C LYS A 209 5.81 -13.15 -16.05
N LYS A 210 6.38 -11.94 -16.16
CA LYS A 210 5.65 -10.67 -15.94
C LYS A 210 4.50 -10.49 -16.95
N LYS A 211 4.72 -10.78 -18.24
CA LYS A 211 3.67 -10.73 -19.29
C LYS A 211 2.54 -11.74 -19.02
N LYS A 212 2.86 -12.99 -18.68
CA LYS A 212 1.89 -14.05 -18.32
C LYS A 212 1.06 -13.66 -17.08
N LYS A 213 1.69 -13.10 -16.04
CA LYS A 213 1.02 -12.61 -14.81
C LYS A 213 0.06 -11.44 -15.12
N LYS A 214 0.48 -10.48 -15.97
CA LYS A 214 -0.37 -9.36 -16.44
C LYS A 214 -1.59 -9.85 -17.24
N LYS A 215 -1.40 -10.84 -18.13
CA LYS A 215 -2.48 -11.48 -18.93
C LYS A 215 -3.48 -12.22 -18.02
N LYS A 216 -3.00 -12.96 -17.01
CA LYS A 216 -3.85 -13.65 -16.00
C LYS A 216 -4.67 -12.65 -15.17
N LYS A 217 -4.08 -11.54 -14.73
CA LYS A 217 -4.77 -10.45 -14.00
C LYS A 217 -5.86 -9.79 -14.85
N LYS A 218 -5.59 -9.52 -16.15
CA LYS A 218 -6.57 -8.97 -17.10
C LYS A 218 -7.75 -9.93 -17.34
N LYS A 219 -7.49 -11.24 -17.51
CA LYS A 219 -8.55 -12.28 -17.62
C LYS A 219 -9.41 -12.35 -16.35
N LYS A 220 -8.82 -12.32 -15.14
CA LYS A 220 -9.56 -12.35 -13.85
C LYS A 220 -10.46 -11.11 -13.69
N LYS A 221 -9.98 -9.91 -14.06
CA LYS A 221 -10.77 -8.67 -14.05
C LYS A 221 -11.96 -8.74 -15.03
N LYS A 222 -11.76 -9.27 -16.24
CA LYS A 222 -12.83 -9.46 -17.26
C LYS A 222 -13.90 -10.46 -16.77
N LYS A 223 -13.52 -11.59 -16.15
CA LYS A 223 -14.46 -12.55 -15.53
C LYS A 223 -15.27 -11.92 -14.38
N LYS A 224 -14.64 -11.14 -13.49
CA LYS A 224 -15.33 -10.44 -12.38
C LYS A 224 -16.35 -9.42 -12.90
N LYS A 225 -16.02 -8.65 -13.96
CA LYS A 225 -16.93 -7.70 -14.61
C LYS A 225 -18.14 -8.41 -15.26
N LYS A 226 -17.93 -9.55 -15.93
CA LYS A 226 -19.02 -10.39 -16.50
C LYS A 226 -19.95 -10.94 -15.40
N LYS A 227 -19.40 -11.47 -14.29
CA LYS A 227 -20.21 -11.95 -13.14
C LYS A 227 -21.06 -10.82 -12.53
N LYS A 228 -20.49 -9.62 -12.35
CA LYS A 228 -21.23 -8.45 -11.82
C LYS A 228 -22.37 -8.02 -12.75
N LYS A 229 -22.14 -8.00 -14.08
CA LYS A 229 -23.20 -7.73 -15.08
C LYS A 229 -24.32 -8.78 -15.04
N LYS A 230 -24.00 -10.08 -14.96
CA LYS A 230 -25.00 -11.16 -14.83
C LYS A 230 -25.84 -11.02 -13.54
N LYS A 231 -25.21 -10.73 -12.38
CA LYS A 231 -25.94 -10.47 -11.13
C LYS A 231 -26.88 -9.27 -11.23
N LYS A 232 -26.45 -8.16 -11.86
CA LYS A 232 -27.30 -6.97 -12.06
C LYS A 232 -28.50 -7.26 -12.97
N LYS A 233 -28.31 -8.03 -14.06
CA LYS A 233 -29.41 -8.49 -14.94
C LYS A 233 -30.41 -9.39 -14.19
N LYS A 234 -29.93 -10.35 -13.38
CA LYS A 234 -30.82 -11.21 -12.54
C LYS A 234 -31.63 -10.39 -11.53
N LYS A 235 -31.01 -9.42 -10.84
CA LYS A 235 -31.73 -8.51 -9.93
C LYS A 235 -32.81 -7.68 -10.65
N LYS A 236 -32.51 -7.13 -11.83
CA LYS A 236 -33.49 -6.40 -12.65
C LYS A 236 -34.67 -7.30 -13.08
N LYS A 237 -34.41 -8.54 -13.52
CA LYS A 237 -35.48 -9.50 -13.87
C LYS A 237 -36.36 -9.85 -12.67
N LYS A 238 -35.77 -10.08 -11.48
CA LYS A 238 -36.54 -10.31 -10.25
C LYS A 238 -37.42 -9.10 -9.88
N LYS A 239 -36.89 -7.88 -9.99
CA LYS A 239 -37.66 -6.65 -9.70
C LYS A 239 -38.83 -6.45 -10.69
N LYS A 240 -38.63 -6.75 -11.98
CA LYS A 240 -39.72 -6.74 -12.98
C LYS A 240 -40.80 -7.80 -12.70
N LYS A 241 -40.41 -9.04 -12.35
CA LYS A 241 -41.38 -10.09 -11.96
C LYS A 241 -42.17 -9.72 -10.69
N LYS A 242 -41.52 -9.10 -9.70
CA LYS A 242 -42.21 -8.63 -8.48
C LYS A 242 -43.23 -7.53 -8.79
N LYS A 243 -42.91 -6.57 -9.69
CA LYS A 243 -43.85 -5.54 -10.11
C LYS A 243 -45.06 -6.10 -10.86
N LYS A 244 -44.87 -7.05 -11.79
CA LYS A 244 -45.99 -7.70 -12.50
C LYS A 244 -46.95 -8.46 -11.56
N ARG A 245 -46.41 -9.11 -10.51
CA ARG A 245 -47.24 -9.80 -9.50
C ARG A 245 -48.03 -8.88 -8.58
N VAL A 246 -47.64 -7.60 -8.46
CA VAL A 246 -48.37 -6.62 -7.67
C VAL A 246 -49.50 -6.03 -8.51
N GLY A 247 -49.24 -5.67 -9.77
CA GLY A 247 -50.28 -5.18 -10.68
C GLY A 247 -51.42 -6.18 -10.94
N ASN A 248 -51.11 -7.46 -11.16
CA ASN A 248 -52.15 -8.49 -11.32
C ASN A 248 -52.99 -8.74 -10.04
N ARG A 249 -52.51 -8.34 -8.85
CA ARG A 249 -53.26 -8.45 -7.60
C ARG A 249 -54.17 -7.26 -7.35
N GLU A 250 -53.89 -6.13 -7.99
CA GLU A 250 -54.71 -4.92 -7.94
C GLU A 250 -55.87 -5.05 -8.95
N GLU A 251 -55.62 -5.60 -10.15
CA GLU A 251 -56.67 -5.87 -11.17
C GLU A 251 -57.64 -7.01 -10.80
N GLU A 252 -57.23 -8.01 -10.01
CA GLU A 252 -58.14 -9.08 -9.51
C GLU A 252 -59.01 -8.62 -8.33
N GLY A 253 -58.65 -7.52 -7.66
CA GLY A 253 -59.44 -6.94 -6.57
C GLY A 253 -60.56 -6.01 -7.05
N GLU A 254 -60.40 -5.38 -8.22
CA GLU A 254 -61.39 -4.47 -8.81
C GLU A 254 -62.52 -5.17 -9.60
N ARG A 255 -62.45 -6.50 -9.77
CA ARG A 255 -63.44 -7.30 -10.52
C ARG A 255 -64.42 -8.09 -9.63
N ALA A 256 -64.34 -7.91 -8.31
CA ALA A 256 -65.20 -8.61 -7.35
C ALA A 256 -66.30 -7.71 -6.74
N ASP A 257 -66.40 -6.45 -7.18
CA ASP A 257 -67.34 -5.43 -6.68
C ASP A 257 -68.23 -4.84 -7.81
N GLU A 258 -68.62 -5.67 -8.80
CA GLU A 258 -69.69 -5.42 -9.78
C GLU A 258 -70.60 -6.66 -9.84
#